data_AF-A0AAU3ASZ8-F1
#
_entry.id   AF-A0AAU3ASZ8-F1
#
_cell.length_a   1.000
_cell.length_b   1.000
_cell.length_c   1.000
_cell.angle_alpha   90.00
_cell.angle_beta   90.00
_cell.angle_gamma   90.00
#
_symmetry.space_group_name_H-M   'P 1'
#
loop_
_entity.id
_entity.type
_entity.pdbx_description
1 polymer ?
#
loop_
_entity_poly.entity_id
_entity_poly.type
_entity_poly.pdbx_seq_one_letter_code
_entity_poly.pdbx_strand_id
1 'polypeptide(L)'
;MPRMLDVSEDVRAEIGDEEADRLLAGENAPGSYDCTSCRTPGDSEHEATSTVLFVGEETAVLAFAHASCIPSQVVQVSEEQLQGAVRSITGDEFGGAAPQQAVLGITSGLILIEGTLHPALVVEPTAPIARPGSGGTTDEFLPLLIEQGFVPVTDVGRMPSVLAGWSVLLAMGQLHAILQPGTGGSGSPVSWWQAHQPLQVTEGWRAAANRTQRVLVFAAPVGSIGQQPREDLLRDALEKAASDGTLVSAAMPLAGT
;
A
#
# COMPACT_ATOMS: atom_id res chain seq x y z
N MET A 1 -9.74 -19.20 -27.40
CA MET A 1 -9.60 -17.89 -28.09
C MET A 1 -8.16 -17.45 -27.88
N PRO A 2 -7.49 -16.79 -28.83
CA PRO A 2 -6.12 -16.31 -28.60
C PRO A 2 -6.11 -15.30 -27.46
N ARG A 3 -5.23 -15.50 -26.47
CA ARG A 3 -5.08 -14.59 -25.32
C ARG A 3 -4.43 -13.29 -25.77
N MET A 4 -4.73 -12.19 -25.08
CA MET A 4 -4.25 -10.86 -25.44
C MET A 4 -2.89 -10.55 -24.77
N LEU A 5 -1.95 -11.48 -24.88
CA LEU A 5 -0.63 -11.38 -24.28
C LEU A 5 0.38 -10.73 -25.25
N ASP A 6 1.12 -9.78 -24.70
CA ASP A 6 2.24 -9.11 -25.37
C ASP A 6 3.56 -9.63 -24.79
N VAL A 7 4.39 -10.20 -25.68
CA VAL A 7 5.75 -10.69 -25.38
C VAL A 7 6.73 -9.96 -26.29
N SER A 8 7.46 -9.01 -25.72
CA SER A 8 8.51 -8.25 -26.39
C SER A 8 9.67 -9.13 -26.85
N GLU A 9 10.41 -8.69 -27.87
CA GLU A 9 11.61 -9.40 -28.37
C GLU A 9 12.66 -9.65 -27.28
N ASP A 10 12.86 -8.70 -26.36
CA ASP A 10 13.81 -8.87 -25.25
C ASP A 10 13.39 -10.00 -24.30
N VAL A 11 12.12 -10.07 -23.93
CA VAL A 11 11.58 -11.16 -23.10
C VAL A 11 11.68 -12.49 -23.83
N ARG A 12 11.34 -12.53 -25.13
CA ARG A 12 11.46 -13.72 -25.99
C ARG A 12 12.91 -14.21 -26.10
N ALA A 13 13.88 -13.30 -26.20
CA ALA A 13 15.29 -13.64 -26.24
C ALA A 13 15.78 -14.30 -24.94
N GLU A 14 15.28 -13.86 -23.79
CA GLU A 14 15.66 -14.39 -22.48
C GLU A 14 15.00 -15.74 -22.16
N ILE A 15 13.71 -15.92 -22.45
CA ILE A 15 12.98 -17.17 -22.14
C ILE A 15 13.09 -18.23 -23.25
N GLY A 16 13.49 -17.82 -24.46
CA GLY A 16 13.57 -18.66 -25.65
C GLY A 16 12.28 -18.71 -26.46
N ASP A 17 12.41 -18.92 -27.78
CA ASP A 17 11.30 -18.90 -28.73
C ASP A 17 10.22 -19.96 -28.44
N GLU A 18 10.62 -21.18 -28.08
CA GLU A 18 9.69 -22.26 -27.75
C GLU A 18 8.83 -21.92 -26.51
N GLU A 19 9.41 -21.26 -25.50
CA GLU A 19 8.67 -20.86 -24.30
C GLU A 19 7.77 -19.66 -24.56
N ALA A 20 8.25 -18.67 -25.33
CA ALA A 20 7.44 -17.55 -25.76
C ALA A 20 6.21 -18.01 -26.57
N ASP A 21 6.38 -18.98 -27.47
CA ASP A 21 5.29 -19.52 -28.28
C ASP A 21 4.28 -20.30 -27.42
N ARG A 22 4.74 -21.04 -26.39
CA ARG A 22 3.85 -21.69 -25.39
C ARG A 22 3.05 -20.68 -24.57
N LEU A 23 3.65 -19.56 -24.16
CA LEU A 23 2.96 -18.48 -23.46
C LEU A 23 1.88 -17.84 -24.34
N LEU A 24 2.20 -17.55 -25.60
CA LEU A 24 1.25 -16.99 -26.56
C LEU A 24 0.13 -17.98 -26.92
N ALA A 25 0.41 -19.28 -26.89
CA ALA A 25 -0.58 -20.34 -27.04
C ALA A 25 -1.47 -20.52 -25.79
N GLY A 26 -1.10 -19.90 -24.65
CA GLY A 26 -1.85 -19.95 -23.40
C GLY A 26 -1.57 -21.16 -22.51
N GLU A 27 -0.53 -21.94 -22.80
CA GLU A 27 -0.19 -23.15 -22.03
C GLU A 27 0.41 -22.81 -20.66
N ASN A 28 1.27 -21.80 -20.60
CA ASN A 28 1.98 -21.36 -19.38
C ASN A 28 1.56 -19.96 -18.91
N ALA A 29 0.58 -19.34 -19.56
CA ALA A 29 0.08 -18.03 -19.14
C ALA A 29 -1.01 -18.18 -18.06
N PRO A 30 -1.04 -17.30 -17.04
CA PRO A 30 -2.07 -17.32 -16.03
C PRO A 30 -3.41 -16.86 -16.61
N GLY A 31 -4.52 -17.45 -16.15
CA GLY A 31 -5.85 -16.89 -16.41
C GLY A 31 -5.99 -15.56 -15.68
N SER A 32 -6.23 -15.60 -14.37
CA SER A 32 -6.16 -14.42 -13.50
C SER A 32 -4.74 -14.15 -12.98
N TYR A 33 -4.36 -12.89 -12.86
CA TYR A 33 -3.07 -12.46 -12.29
C TYR A 33 -3.22 -11.16 -11.49
N ASP A 34 -2.31 -10.88 -10.57
CA ASP A 34 -2.19 -9.54 -9.97
C ASP A 34 -1.19 -8.72 -10.78
N CYS A 35 -1.62 -7.56 -11.30
CA CYS A 35 -0.75 -6.72 -12.10
C CYS A 35 0.50 -6.31 -11.30
N THR A 36 1.70 -6.63 -11.78
CA THR A 36 2.94 -6.33 -11.04
C THR A 36 3.18 -4.82 -10.83
N SER A 37 2.50 -3.96 -11.61
CA SER A 37 2.59 -2.50 -11.50
C SER A 37 1.54 -1.92 -10.54
N CYS A 38 0.24 -2.11 -10.79
CA CYS A 38 -0.84 -1.51 -10.00
C CYS A 38 -1.46 -2.43 -8.94
N ARG A 39 -1.06 -3.71 -8.90
CA ARG A 39 -1.56 -4.77 -8.00
C ARG A 39 -3.08 -4.99 -8.06
N THR A 40 -3.76 -4.47 -9.07
CA THR A 40 -5.16 -4.79 -9.34
C THR A 40 -5.24 -6.13 -10.07
N PRO A 41 -6.27 -6.97 -9.77
CA PRO A 41 -6.49 -8.21 -10.49
C PRO A 41 -6.72 -7.95 -11.97
N GLY A 42 -6.11 -8.79 -12.78
CA GLY A 42 -6.24 -8.84 -14.23
C GLY A 42 -6.56 -10.25 -14.73
N ASP A 43 -6.98 -10.36 -15.98
CA ASP A 43 -7.33 -11.61 -16.65
C ASP A 43 -6.86 -11.63 -18.11
N SER A 44 -5.84 -12.42 -18.41
CA SER A 44 -5.19 -12.46 -19.73
C SER A 44 -6.06 -13.07 -20.83
N GLU A 45 -7.19 -13.69 -20.46
CA GLU A 45 -8.19 -14.18 -21.41
C GLU A 45 -9.12 -13.07 -21.91
N HIS A 46 -9.29 -12.02 -21.12
CA HIS A 46 -10.29 -10.97 -21.36
C HIS A 46 -9.69 -9.59 -21.60
N GLU A 47 -8.41 -9.36 -21.26
CA GLU A 47 -7.77 -8.05 -21.38
C GLU A 47 -6.33 -8.11 -21.91
N ALA A 48 -5.85 -6.98 -22.44
CA ALA A 48 -4.48 -6.86 -22.91
C ALA A 48 -3.47 -6.90 -21.76
N THR A 49 -2.57 -7.88 -21.79
CA THR A 49 -1.60 -8.17 -20.73
C THR A 49 -0.18 -8.16 -21.29
N SER A 50 0.72 -7.44 -20.63
CA SER A 50 2.14 -7.42 -20.94
C SER A 50 2.92 -8.39 -20.04
N THR A 51 3.88 -9.10 -20.63
CA THR A 51 4.82 -9.94 -19.88
C THR A 51 6.01 -9.14 -19.37
N VAL A 52 6.37 -9.33 -18.11
CA VAL A 52 7.51 -8.65 -17.49
C VAL A 52 8.43 -9.71 -16.92
N LEU A 53 9.65 -9.78 -17.45
CA LEU A 53 10.65 -10.72 -16.96
C LEU A 53 11.61 -10.00 -16.02
N PHE A 54 11.58 -10.36 -14.75
CA PHE A 54 12.57 -9.90 -13.79
C PHE A 54 13.76 -10.84 -13.82
N VAL A 55 14.97 -10.31 -14.05
CA VAL A 55 16.21 -11.08 -14.13
C VAL A 55 17.15 -10.62 -13.03
N GLY A 56 17.54 -11.56 -12.19
CA GLY A 56 18.58 -11.44 -11.16
C GLY A 56 19.89 -12.06 -11.63
N GLU A 57 20.82 -12.27 -10.70
CA GLU A 57 22.13 -12.84 -11.02
C GLU A 57 22.02 -14.35 -11.27
N GLU A 58 21.12 -15.04 -10.56
CA GLU A 58 20.94 -16.49 -10.66
C GLU A 58 19.52 -16.90 -11.04
N THR A 59 18.53 -16.02 -10.83
CA THR A 59 17.11 -16.34 -10.99
C THR A 59 16.39 -15.41 -11.96
N ALA A 60 15.38 -15.92 -12.65
CA ALA A 60 14.50 -15.14 -13.50
C ALA A 60 13.04 -15.48 -13.19
N VAL A 61 12.19 -14.46 -13.06
CA VAL A 61 10.76 -14.64 -12.78
C VAL A 61 9.93 -13.89 -13.80
N LEU A 62 9.00 -14.63 -14.40
CA LEU A 62 8.00 -14.09 -15.32
C LEU A 62 6.78 -13.62 -14.53
N ALA A 63 6.39 -12.37 -14.75
CA ALA A 63 5.22 -11.74 -14.16
C ALA A 63 4.36 -11.06 -15.24
N PHE A 64 3.18 -10.60 -14.84
CA PHE A 64 2.17 -10.07 -15.76
C PHE A 64 1.65 -8.71 -15.28
N ALA A 65 1.31 -7.84 -16.22
CA ALA A 65 0.69 -6.55 -15.96
C ALA A 65 -0.33 -6.18 -17.03
N HIS A 66 -1.26 -5.30 -16.71
CA HIS A 66 -2.06 -4.65 -17.74
C HIS A 66 -1.14 -3.96 -18.74
N ALA A 67 -1.42 -4.11 -20.04
CA ALA A 67 -0.64 -3.45 -21.10
C ALA A 67 -0.65 -1.91 -20.98
N SER A 68 -1.67 -1.34 -20.34
CA SER A 68 -1.74 0.11 -20.05
C SER A 68 -0.88 0.56 -18.86
N CYS A 69 -0.47 -0.37 -17.98
CA CYS A 69 0.34 -0.03 -16.81
C CYS A 69 1.82 0.04 -17.15
N ILE A 70 2.32 -1.00 -17.81
CA ILE A 70 3.72 -1.11 -18.24
C ILE A 70 3.81 -1.97 -19.52
N PRO A 71 4.73 -1.63 -20.44
CA PRO A 71 4.96 -2.46 -21.62
C PRO A 71 5.67 -3.76 -21.27
N SER A 72 5.61 -4.74 -22.19
CA SER A 72 6.40 -5.95 -22.07
C SER A 72 7.89 -5.62 -22.09
N GLN A 73 8.65 -6.14 -21.13
CA GLN A 73 10.07 -5.79 -20.97
C GLN A 73 10.81 -6.74 -20.04
N VAL A 74 12.14 -6.68 -20.11
CA VAL A 74 13.07 -7.30 -19.14
C VAL A 74 13.51 -6.25 -18.13
N VAL A 75 13.43 -6.56 -16.83
CA VAL A 75 13.84 -5.69 -15.74
C VAL A 75 14.95 -6.36 -14.95
N GLN A 76 16.13 -5.75 -14.95
CA GLN A 76 17.27 -6.19 -14.14
C GLN A 76 17.09 -5.73 -12.70
N VAL A 77 17.15 -6.65 -11.73
CA VAL A 77 17.05 -6.33 -10.31
C VAL A 77 18.08 -7.13 -9.51
N SER A 78 18.36 -6.72 -8.27
CA SER A 78 19.27 -7.50 -7.43
C SER A 78 18.63 -8.83 -7.00
N GLU A 79 19.45 -9.85 -6.76
CA GLU A 79 18.99 -11.17 -6.29
C GLU A 79 18.14 -11.08 -5.01
N GLU A 80 18.50 -10.16 -4.10
CA GLU A 80 17.76 -9.90 -2.86
C GLU A 80 16.34 -9.35 -3.13
N GLN A 81 16.19 -8.49 -4.15
CA GLN A 81 14.88 -7.96 -4.56
C GLN A 81 14.05 -9.04 -5.27
N LEU A 82 14.70 -9.90 -6.07
CA LEU A 82 14.02 -10.96 -6.80
C LEU A 82 13.46 -12.03 -5.85
N GLN A 83 14.22 -12.47 -4.85
CA GLN A 83 13.76 -13.43 -3.84
C GLN A 83 12.59 -12.91 -3.01
N GLY A 84 12.53 -11.60 -2.76
CA GLY A 84 11.38 -10.94 -2.14
C GLY A 84 10.13 -10.98 -3.03
N ALA A 85 10.30 -10.80 -4.34
CA ALA A 85 9.21 -10.85 -5.32
C ALA A 85 8.73 -12.30 -5.57
N VAL A 86 9.63 -13.28 -5.71
CA VAL A 86 9.31 -14.71 -5.91
C VAL A 86 8.41 -15.23 -4.80
N ARG A 87 8.72 -14.91 -3.53
CA ARG A 87 7.91 -15.28 -2.36
C ARG A 87 6.48 -14.72 -2.38
N SER A 88 6.26 -13.62 -3.10
CA SER A 88 4.92 -13.04 -3.26
C SER A 88 4.14 -13.64 -4.42
N ILE A 89 4.80 -14.35 -5.34
CA ILE A 89 4.22 -14.88 -6.59
C ILE A 89 3.97 -16.40 -6.52
N THR A 90 4.83 -17.19 -5.87
CA THR A 90 4.73 -18.66 -5.84
C THR A 90 3.95 -19.17 -4.61
N GLY A 91 2.72 -18.71 -4.39
CA GLY A 91 1.89 -19.16 -3.26
C GLY A 91 1.83 -20.68 -3.13
N ASP A 92 2.65 -21.23 -2.23
CA ASP A 92 2.65 -22.64 -1.84
C ASP A 92 1.94 -22.73 -0.48
N GLU A 93 0.72 -23.24 -0.50
CA GLU A 93 0.00 -23.67 0.70
C GLU A 93 0.67 -24.94 1.25
N PHE A 94 1.39 -24.82 2.36
CA PHE A 94 1.22 -25.59 3.61
C PHE A 94 2.40 -25.34 4.56
N GLY A 95 2.14 -24.62 5.65
CA GLY A 95 2.84 -24.83 6.93
C GLY A 95 4.07 -23.98 7.23
N GLY A 96 3.86 -22.67 7.44
CA GLY A 96 4.84 -21.81 8.10
C GLY A 96 4.72 -20.37 7.64
N ALA A 97 3.74 -19.63 8.16
CA ALA A 97 3.53 -18.22 7.86
C ALA A 97 4.80 -17.41 8.17
N ALA A 98 5.59 -17.12 7.14
CA ALA A 98 6.48 -15.97 7.16
C ALA A 98 5.58 -14.72 7.24
N PRO A 99 5.91 -13.72 8.06
CA PRO A 99 5.05 -12.56 8.27
C PRO A 99 4.93 -11.78 6.96
N GLN A 100 3.77 -11.90 6.30
CA GLN A 100 3.44 -11.09 5.14
C GLN A 100 3.29 -9.65 5.63
N GLN A 101 4.12 -8.73 5.10
CA GLN A 101 4.05 -7.33 5.50
C GLN A 101 2.70 -6.76 5.06
N ALA A 102 1.96 -6.20 6.02
CA ALA A 102 0.68 -5.56 5.77
C ALA A 102 0.83 -4.43 4.74
N VAL A 103 0.00 -4.44 3.70
CA VAL A 103 -0.05 -3.35 2.72
C VAL A 103 -1.14 -2.36 3.15
N LEU A 104 -0.73 -1.13 3.45
CA LEU A 104 -1.60 -0.05 3.91
C LEU A 104 -1.82 0.96 2.78
N GLY A 105 -3.08 1.21 2.45
CA GLY A 105 -3.52 2.32 1.62
C GLY A 105 -3.54 3.62 2.43
N ILE A 106 -3.13 4.71 1.79
CA ILE A 106 -3.14 6.06 2.38
C ILE A 106 -3.96 6.97 1.49
N THR A 107 -4.97 7.61 2.07
CA THR A 107 -5.73 8.70 1.45
C THR A 107 -5.38 10.01 2.16
N SER A 108 -5.01 11.05 1.40
CA SER A 108 -4.76 12.38 1.96
C SER A 108 -5.95 13.31 1.75
N GLY A 109 -6.30 14.10 2.76
CA GLY A 109 -7.43 15.04 2.69
C GLY A 109 -7.35 16.12 3.77
N LEU A 110 -8.29 17.07 3.73
CA LEU A 110 -8.43 18.11 4.76
C LEU A 110 -9.63 17.81 5.66
N ILE A 111 -9.47 18.00 6.96
CA ILE A 111 -10.56 17.87 7.94
C ILE A 111 -10.74 19.21 8.66
N LEU A 112 -11.96 19.71 8.66
CA LEU A 112 -12.33 20.92 9.39
C LEU A 112 -12.56 20.58 10.88
N ILE A 113 -11.82 21.23 11.77
CA ILE A 113 -11.98 21.15 13.23
C ILE A 113 -12.04 22.60 13.74
N GLU A 114 -13.11 22.95 14.46
CA GLU A 114 -13.29 24.28 15.06
C GLU A 114 -13.05 25.45 14.07
N GLY A 115 -13.48 25.29 12.82
CA GLY A 115 -13.30 26.31 11.76
C GLY A 115 -11.90 26.36 11.14
N THR A 116 -10.98 25.49 11.57
CA THR A 116 -9.62 25.37 11.02
C THR A 116 -9.48 24.10 10.19
N LEU A 117 -8.91 24.23 8.98
CA LEU A 117 -8.57 23.06 8.15
C LEU A 117 -7.26 22.45 8.63
N HIS A 118 -7.31 21.16 8.94
CA HIS A 118 -6.17 20.34 9.33
C HIS A 118 -5.85 19.32 8.23
N PRO A 119 -4.56 19.09 7.94
CA PRO A 119 -4.17 18.00 7.05
C PRO A 119 -4.43 16.67 7.72
N ALA A 120 -5.06 15.75 7.00
CA ALA A 120 -5.35 14.41 7.46
C ALA A 120 -4.80 13.35 6.50
N LEU A 121 -4.42 12.22 7.07
CA LEU A 121 -4.17 10.96 6.39
C LEU A 121 -5.17 9.94 6.92
N VAL A 122 -5.80 9.20 6.02
CA VAL A 122 -6.61 8.04 6.34
C VAL A 122 -5.88 6.79 5.92
N VAL A 123 -5.68 5.88 6.88
CA VAL A 123 -4.97 4.63 6.71
C VAL A 123 -5.97 3.49 6.72
N GLU A 124 -5.97 2.70 5.65
CA GLU A 124 -6.81 1.51 5.54
C GLU A 124 -5.97 0.36 4.98
N PRO A 125 -5.93 -0.80 5.64
CA PRO A 125 -5.23 -1.95 5.09
C PRO A 125 -5.98 -2.48 3.86
N THR A 126 -5.23 -3.09 2.94
CA THR A 126 -5.81 -3.69 1.72
C THR A 126 -6.42 -5.07 1.96
N ALA A 127 -6.13 -5.69 3.10
CA ALA A 127 -6.67 -6.97 3.55
C ALA A 127 -6.75 -6.97 5.09
N PRO A 128 -7.53 -7.89 5.70
CA PRO A 128 -7.59 -8.02 7.15
C PRO A 128 -6.21 -8.24 7.77
N ILE A 129 -5.92 -7.61 8.91
CA ILE A 129 -4.61 -7.71 9.55
C ILE A 129 -4.65 -8.70 10.69
N ALA A 130 -3.87 -9.78 10.60
CA ALA A 130 -3.65 -10.69 11.73
C ALA A 130 -2.41 -10.27 12.53
N ARG A 131 -2.32 -10.69 13.79
CA ARG A 131 -1.09 -10.49 14.58
C ARG A 131 0.05 -11.32 13.97
N PRO A 132 1.27 -10.76 13.89
CA PRO A 132 2.44 -11.52 13.49
C PRO A 132 2.61 -12.80 14.34
N GLY A 133 2.76 -13.94 13.69
CA GLY A 133 2.90 -15.25 14.36
C GLY A 133 1.59 -15.85 14.87
N SER A 134 0.43 -15.24 14.62
CA SER A 134 -0.87 -15.84 14.90
C SER A 134 -1.44 -16.53 13.65
N GLY A 135 -2.13 -17.67 13.84
CA GLY A 135 -2.97 -18.29 12.79
C GLY A 135 -4.42 -17.80 12.82
N GLY A 136 -4.66 -16.66 13.47
CA GLY A 136 -6.01 -16.11 13.65
C GLY A 136 -6.59 -15.60 12.33
N THR A 137 -7.90 -15.78 12.14
CA THR A 137 -8.65 -15.29 10.98
C THR A 137 -9.36 -13.97 11.25
N THR A 138 -9.19 -13.40 12.45
CA THR A 138 -9.86 -12.17 12.88
C THR A 138 -9.00 -10.95 12.53
N ASP A 139 -9.63 -9.88 12.04
CA ASP A 139 -8.94 -8.60 11.83
C ASP A 139 -8.60 -7.94 13.18
N GLU A 140 -7.31 -7.80 13.43
CA GLU A 140 -6.68 -7.25 14.63
C GLU A 140 -6.10 -5.84 14.39
N PHE A 141 -6.38 -5.22 13.23
CA PHE A 141 -5.83 -3.92 12.88
C PHE A 141 -6.10 -2.84 13.94
N LEU A 142 -7.36 -2.72 14.38
CA LEU A 142 -7.76 -1.74 15.38
C LEU A 142 -7.15 -1.98 16.77
N PRO A 143 -7.27 -3.20 17.35
CA PRO A 143 -6.60 -3.52 18.60
C PRO A 143 -5.10 -3.20 18.58
N LEU A 144 -4.40 -3.56 17.50
CA LEU A 144 -2.97 -3.29 17.34
C LEU A 144 -2.66 -1.78 17.37
N LEU A 145 -3.45 -0.95 16.71
CA LEU A 145 -3.25 0.51 16.74
C LEU A 145 -3.56 1.11 18.11
N ILE A 146 -4.59 0.61 18.81
CA ILE A 146 -4.91 1.05 20.17
C ILE A 146 -3.75 0.73 21.12
N GLU A 147 -3.13 -0.44 20.99
CA GLU A 147 -1.92 -0.81 21.75
C GLU A 147 -0.74 0.13 21.47
N GLN A 148 -0.65 0.69 20.25
CA GLN A 148 0.35 1.70 19.90
C GLN A 148 -0.01 3.12 20.38
N GLY A 149 -1.20 3.32 20.96
CA GLY A 149 -1.64 4.59 21.52
C GLY A 149 -2.60 5.41 20.65
N PHE A 150 -3.08 4.87 19.53
CA PHE A 150 -4.21 5.48 18.83
C PHE A 150 -5.48 5.41 19.69
N VAL A 151 -6.35 6.41 19.54
CA VAL A 151 -7.55 6.56 20.38
C VAL A 151 -8.82 6.38 19.54
N PRO A 152 -9.81 5.59 20.00
CA PRO A 152 -11.10 5.48 19.33
C PRO A 152 -11.77 6.84 19.11
N VAL A 153 -12.29 7.04 17.90
CA VAL A 153 -12.95 8.29 17.51
C VAL A 153 -14.45 8.17 17.78
N THR A 154 -14.96 9.13 18.55
CA THR A 154 -16.41 9.30 18.78
C THR A 154 -16.95 10.57 18.11
N ASP A 155 -16.06 11.50 17.76
CA ASP A 155 -16.38 12.76 17.08
C ASP A 155 -15.19 13.16 16.19
N VAL A 156 -15.38 13.15 14.88
CA VAL A 156 -14.36 13.54 13.88
C VAL A 156 -14.07 15.05 13.91
N GLY A 157 -14.98 15.85 14.46
CA GLY A 157 -14.81 17.28 14.68
C GLY A 157 -13.92 17.63 15.88
N ARG A 158 -13.45 16.64 16.65
CA ARG A 158 -12.60 16.85 17.83
C ARG A 158 -11.14 16.59 17.52
N MET A 159 -10.25 17.45 18.04
CA MET A 159 -8.81 17.28 17.89
C MET A 159 -8.30 15.99 18.57
N PRO A 160 -7.63 15.08 17.83
CA PRO A 160 -6.98 13.90 18.41
C PRO A 160 -5.84 14.24 19.37
N SER A 161 -5.54 13.33 20.30
CA SER A 161 -4.35 13.42 21.15
C SER A 161 -3.07 13.21 20.34
N VAL A 162 -2.00 13.88 20.77
CA VAL A 162 -0.67 13.72 20.15
C VAL A 162 -0.12 12.34 20.47
N LEU A 163 0.34 11.62 19.45
CA LEU A 163 0.98 10.33 19.62
C LEU A 163 2.49 10.49 19.70
N ALA A 164 3.06 10.22 20.87
CA ALA A 164 4.47 10.47 21.16
C ALA A 164 5.40 9.57 20.34
N GLY A 165 6.46 10.16 19.76
CA GLY A 165 7.50 9.47 19.00
C GLY A 165 7.08 9.01 17.60
N TRP A 166 5.82 9.19 17.21
CA TRP A 166 5.35 9.04 15.84
C TRP A 166 5.52 10.35 15.07
N SER A 167 5.67 10.29 13.75
CA SER A 167 5.71 11.47 12.89
C SER A 167 5.30 11.17 11.45
N VAL A 168 4.88 12.21 10.73
CA VAL A 168 4.63 12.13 9.28
C VAL A 168 5.78 12.80 8.55
N LEU A 169 6.46 12.05 7.67
CA LEU A 169 7.58 12.56 6.88
C LEU A 169 7.07 13.18 5.57
N LEU A 170 7.18 14.51 5.51
CA LEU A 170 6.93 15.30 4.31
C LEU A 170 8.25 15.97 3.91
N ALA A 171 8.78 15.63 2.74
CA ALA A 171 10.03 16.20 2.24
C ALA A 171 9.86 16.61 0.78
N MET A 172 10.43 17.77 0.42
CA MET A 172 10.23 18.39 -0.91
C MET A 172 8.73 18.57 -1.25
N GLY A 173 7.89 18.71 -0.22
CA GLY A 173 6.45 18.84 -0.35
C GLY A 173 5.70 17.58 -0.84
N GLN A 174 6.36 16.43 -0.84
CA GLN A 174 5.74 15.12 -1.07
C GLN A 174 5.68 14.34 0.24
N LEU A 175 4.68 13.45 0.37
CA LEU A 175 4.53 12.55 1.50
C LEU A 175 5.36 11.29 1.27
N HIS A 176 6.26 10.97 2.21
CA HIS A 176 7.19 9.83 2.07
C HIS A 176 6.84 8.68 3.01
N ALA A 177 6.54 8.97 4.29
CA ALA A 177 6.40 7.92 5.29
C ALA A 177 5.57 8.36 6.50
N ILE A 178 5.05 7.38 7.23
CA ILE A 178 4.63 7.51 8.63
C ILE A 178 5.67 6.76 9.44
N LEU A 179 6.34 7.48 10.34
CA LEU A 179 7.41 6.96 11.18
C LEU A 179 6.85 6.63 12.56
N GLN A 180 7.24 5.47 13.08
CA GLN A 180 6.98 5.05 14.45
C GLN A 180 8.27 5.10 15.29
N PRO A 181 8.15 5.13 16.62
CA PRO A 181 9.30 5.00 17.51
C PRO A 181 10.09 3.73 17.19
N GLY A 182 11.42 3.82 17.19
CA GLY A 182 12.29 2.64 17.05
C GLY A 182 12.09 1.65 18.19
N THR A 183 12.00 0.37 17.87
CA THR A 183 11.84 -0.72 18.86
C THR A 183 13.18 -1.25 19.40
N GLY A 184 14.30 -0.92 18.75
CA GLY A 184 15.65 -1.22 19.21
C GLY A 184 16.28 -0.02 19.91
N GLY A 185 17.07 -0.24 20.96
CA GLY A 185 17.62 0.80 21.86
C GLY A 185 18.49 1.91 21.24
N SER A 186 18.59 2.01 19.90
CA SER A 186 19.16 3.15 19.18
C SER A 186 18.23 4.38 19.15
N GLY A 187 16.93 4.22 19.45
CA GLY A 187 15.97 5.33 19.53
C GLY A 187 15.64 6.01 18.19
N SER A 188 16.23 5.57 17.08
CA SER A 188 15.95 6.11 15.74
C SER A 188 14.57 5.67 15.26
N PRO A 189 13.74 6.58 14.72
CA PRO A 189 12.45 6.23 14.14
C PRO A 189 12.59 5.25 12.98
N VAL A 190 11.60 4.36 12.83
CA VAL A 190 11.49 3.42 11.70
C VAL A 190 10.19 3.66 10.93
N SER A 191 10.18 3.38 9.63
CA SER A 191 8.96 3.50 8.83
C SER A 191 7.93 2.47 9.28
N TRP A 192 6.78 2.94 9.76
CA TRP A 192 5.59 2.10 9.93
C TRP A 192 4.86 1.93 8.59
N TRP A 193 4.83 3.00 7.80
CA TRP A 193 4.42 3.00 6.41
C TRP A 193 5.40 3.82 5.58
N GLN A 194 5.70 3.38 4.35
CA GLN A 194 6.53 4.12 3.41
C GLN A 194 5.93 4.03 2.01
N ALA A 195 5.86 5.17 1.34
CA ALA A 195 5.44 5.24 -0.04
C ALA A 195 6.52 4.61 -0.93
N HIS A 196 6.11 3.75 -1.88
CA HIS A 196 7.03 3.25 -2.90
C HIS A 196 7.58 4.39 -3.78
N GLN A 197 6.74 5.38 -4.05
CA GLN A 197 7.08 6.67 -4.66
C GLN A 197 6.46 7.79 -3.83
N PRO A 198 7.18 8.90 -3.55
CA PRO A 198 6.64 9.97 -2.71
C PRO A 198 5.33 10.55 -3.26
N LEU A 199 4.28 10.53 -2.44
CA LEU A 199 2.93 10.90 -2.86
C LEU A 199 2.79 12.42 -2.96
N GLN A 200 2.18 12.88 -4.06
CA GLN A 200 1.81 14.28 -4.19
C GLN A 200 0.61 14.59 -3.31
N VAL A 201 0.69 15.67 -2.54
CA VAL A 201 -0.41 16.20 -1.75
C VAL A 201 -0.84 17.56 -2.33
N THR A 202 -2.12 17.87 -2.17
CA THR A 202 -2.69 19.14 -2.64
C THR A 202 -1.99 20.33 -1.97
N GLU A 203 -2.04 21.49 -2.63
CA GLU A 203 -1.47 22.72 -2.07
C GLU A 203 -2.14 23.09 -0.74
N GLY A 204 -3.47 22.93 -0.65
CA GLY A 204 -4.22 23.17 0.59
C GLY A 204 -3.78 22.28 1.74
N TRP A 205 -3.55 20.99 1.47
CA TRP A 205 -3.02 20.03 2.45
C TRP A 205 -1.63 20.46 2.94
N ARG A 206 -0.74 20.81 2.00
CA ARG A 206 0.65 21.23 2.30
C ARG A 206 0.70 22.53 3.10
N ALA A 207 -0.13 23.51 2.73
CA ALA A 207 -0.26 24.77 3.45
C ALA A 207 -0.77 24.55 4.88
N ALA A 208 -1.76 23.67 5.05
CA ALA A 208 -2.28 23.31 6.37
C ALA A 208 -1.19 22.62 7.22
N ALA A 209 -0.45 21.65 6.67
CA ALA A 209 0.64 20.95 7.35
C ALA A 209 1.78 21.87 7.79
N ASN A 210 2.22 22.77 6.92
CA ASN A 210 3.25 23.75 7.27
C ASN A 210 2.77 24.74 8.35
N ARG A 211 1.49 25.09 8.35
CA ARG A 211 0.90 25.98 9.36
C ARG A 211 0.73 25.30 10.72
N THR A 212 0.21 24.07 10.74
CA THR A 212 -0.13 23.35 11.97
C THR A 212 1.06 22.58 12.56
N GLN A 213 2.08 22.30 11.75
CA GLN A 213 3.20 21.41 12.08
C GLN A 213 2.74 20.03 12.58
N ARG A 214 1.53 19.62 12.16
CA ARG A 214 0.83 18.43 12.63
C ARG A 214 -0.09 17.88 11.56
N VAL A 215 -0.15 16.56 11.48
CA VAL A 215 -1.03 15.78 10.62
C VAL A 215 -1.93 14.91 11.46
N LEU A 216 -3.23 14.91 11.16
CA LEU A 216 -4.18 14.01 11.79
C LEU A 216 -4.15 12.68 11.05
N VAL A 217 -3.94 11.58 11.77
CA VAL A 217 -3.96 10.25 11.18
C VAL A 217 -5.18 9.53 11.71
N PHE A 218 -6.07 9.14 10.80
CA PHE A 218 -7.21 8.29 11.05
C PHE A 218 -6.93 6.91 10.48
N ALA A 219 -7.37 5.86 11.16
CA ALA A 219 -7.18 4.50 10.69
C ALA A 219 -8.42 3.64 10.97
N ALA A 220 -8.77 2.79 10.00
CA ALA A 220 -9.92 1.90 10.06
C ALA A 220 -9.60 0.55 9.39
N PRO A 221 -10.31 -0.55 9.72
CA PRO A 221 -10.14 -1.84 9.05
C PRO A 221 -10.46 -1.77 7.57
N VAL A 222 -9.99 -2.78 6.82
CA VAL A 222 -10.28 -2.91 5.39
C VAL A 222 -11.80 -2.84 5.12
N GLY A 223 -12.19 -2.11 4.08
CA GLY A 223 -13.57 -1.92 3.66
C GLY A 223 -14.36 -0.88 4.46
N SER A 224 -13.74 -0.19 5.43
CA SER A 224 -14.46 0.74 6.31
C SER A 224 -14.62 2.14 5.71
N ILE A 225 -13.59 2.66 5.02
CA ILE A 225 -13.62 4.01 4.43
C ILE A 225 -13.67 3.94 2.91
N GLY A 226 -12.82 3.13 2.29
CA GLY A 226 -12.67 3.04 0.85
C GLY A 226 -12.04 4.30 0.22
N GLN A 227 -12.04 4.33 -1.12
CA GLN A 227 -11.55 5.48 -1.89
C GLN A 227 -12.59 6.60 -1.89
N GLN A 228 -12.19 7.80 -1.46
CA GLN A 228 -13.08 8.95 -1.36
C GLN A 228 -12.63 10.04 -2.34
N PRO A 229 -13.43 10.37 -3.38
CA PRO A 229 -13.01 11.29 -4.44
C PRO A 229 -13.12 12.77 -4.02
N ARG A 230 -13.77 13.06 -2.88
CA ARG A 230 -14.03 14.41 -2.38
C ARG A 230 -13.91 14.48 -0.86
N GLU A 231 -13.57 15.65 -0.35
CA GLU A 231 -13.35 15.89 1.09
C GLU A 231 -14.62 15.77 1.93
N ASP A 232 -15.78 16.15 1.39
CA ASP A 232 -17.06 16.00 2.08
C ASP A 232 -17.45 14.52 2.22
N LEU A 233 -17.26 13.73 1.16
CA LEU A 233 -17.48 12.27 1.20
C LEU A 233 -16.49 11.57 2.15
N LEU A 234 -15.25 12.04 2.20
CA LEU A 234 -14.26 11.56 3.16
C LEU A 234 -14.70 11.82 4.60
N ARG A 235 -15.23 13.01 4.89
CA ARG A 235 -15.77 13.34 6.20
C ARG A 235 -16.95 12.43 6.56
N ASP A 236 -17.92 12.26 5.66
CA ASP A 236 -19.08 11.39 5.90
C ASP A 236 -18.66 9.94 6.17
N ALA A 237 -17.67 9.42 5.44
CA ALA A 237 -17.14 8.07 5.64
C ALA A 237 -16.44 7.92 7.01
N LEU A 238 -15.67 8.92 7.42
CA LEU A 238 -15.05 8.94 8.76
C LEU A 238 -16.11 9.02 9.87
N GLU A 239 -17.15 9.84 9.70
CA GLU A 239 -18.24 9.95 10.67
C GLU A 239 -18.99 8.63 10.81
N LYS A 240 -19.25 7.93 9.69
CA LYS A 240 -19.83 6.60 9.70
C LYS A 240 -18.93 5.59 10.43
N ALA A 241 -17.65 5.53 10.10
CA ALA A 241 -16.71 4.62 10.77
C ALA A 241 -16.58 4.92 12.27
N ALA A 242 -16.63 6.20 12.67
CA ALA A 242 -16.68 6.59 14.07
C ALA A 242 -17.97 6.08 14.76
N SER A 243 -19.13 6.22 14.11
CA SER A 243 -20.39 5.70 14.66
C SER A 243 -20.43 4.18 14.76
N ASP A 244 -19.77 3.49 13.85
CA ASP A 244 -19.64 2.03 13.83
C ASP A 244 -18.59 1.53 14.83
N GLY A 245 -17.84 2.43 15.47
CA GLY A 245 -16.77 2.09 16.42
C GLY A 245 -15.52 1.51 15.74
N THR A 246 -15.38 1.70 14.43
CA THR A 246 -14.30 1.14 13.60
C THR A 246 -13.23 2.17 13.23
N LEU A 247 -13.21 3.33 13.89
CA LEU A 247 -12.26 4.41 13.64
C LEU A 247 -11.40 4.72 14.86
N VAL A 248 -10.08 4.78 14.64
CA VAL A 248 -9.12 5.32 15.62
C VAL A 248 -8.36 6.50 15.03
N SER A 249 -7.81 7.36 15.89
CA SER A 249 -7.03 8.51 15.43
C SER A 249 -5.87 8.89 16.35
N ALA A 250 -4.94 9.64 15.79
CA ALA A 250 -3.82 10.26 16.46
C ALA A 250 -3.43 11.57 15.77
N ALA A 251 -2.89 12.53 16.51
CA ALA A 251 -2.20 13.68 15.93
C ALA A 251 -0.69 13.42 15.94
N MET A 252 -0.04 13.55 14.78
CA MET A 252 1.39 13.31 14.62
C MET A 252 2.11 14.60 14.22
N PRO A 253 3.30 14.90 14.79
CA PRO A 253 4.14 15.99 14.32
C PRO A 253 4.60 15.76 12.88
N LEU A 254 4.80 16.84 12.15
CA LEU A 254 5.41 16.83 10.82
C LEU A 254 6.94 16.74 10.95
N ALA A 255 7.58 15.93 10.10
CA ALA A 255 9.02 15.82 9.98
C ALA A 255 9.45 16.08 8.52
N GLY A 256 10.68 16.59 8.32
CA GLY A 256 11.29 16.70 6.98
C GLY A 256 11.05 18.01 6.21
N THR A 257 10.54 19.05 6.86
CA THR A 257 10.29 20.38 6.24
C THR A 257 11.55 21.18 5.97
#